data_AF-A0A1A9BUL5-F1
#
_entry.id   AF-A0A1A9BUL5-F1
#
_cell.length_a   1.000
_cell.length_b   1.000
_cell.length_c   1.000
_cell.angle_alpha   90.00
_cell.angle_beta   90.00
_cell.angle_gamma   90.00
#
_symmetry.space_group_name_H-M   'P 1'
#
loop_
_entity.id
_entity.type
_entity.pdbx_description
1 polymer ?
#
loop_
_entity_poly.entity_id
_entity_poly.type
_entity_poly.pdbx_seq_one_letter_code
_entity_poly.pdbx_strand_id
1 'polypeptide(L)'
;MNATDNYLPAIPTPARREHPQHDNDHLTYQAAAVYIAGKVYTEALSTPNPASTLDDVCDALPEVMPEVFQKTGTAPALATVLLPEVANLLWAYTAIEYARAEAGDGYGYLFDWLGGTLRDGADPHAVRKAALDAPKRLRALGGQTGGGQ
;
A
#
# COMPACT_ATOMS: atom_id res chain seq x y z
N MET A 1 -0.17 73.46 15.82
CA MET A 1 -0.09 72.51 14.69
C MET A 1 0.75 71.33 15.17
N ASN A 2 0.11 70.30 15.71
CA ASN A 2 0.77 69.06 16.14
C ASN A 2 0.35 67.95 15.18
N ALA A 3 1.33 67.38 14.48
CA ALA A 3 1.16 66.18 13.68
C ALA A 3 0.95 65.00 14.64
N THR A 4 -0.21 64.38 14.61
CA THR A 4 -0.48 63.13 15.31
C THR A 4 0.14 61.98 14.53
N ASP A 5 1.18 61.39 15.11
CA ASP A 5 1.75 60.10 14.77
C ASP A 5 0.66 59.01 14.76
N ASN A 6 0.41 58.42 13.60
CA ASN A 6 -0.34 57.18 13.47
C ASN A 6 0.55 56.01 13.89
N TYR A 7 0.57 55.71 15.20
CA TYR A 7 1.20 54.50 15.72
C TYR A 7 0.25 53.31 15.51
N LEU A 8 0.47 52.54 14.43
CA LEU A 8 -0.11 51.20 14.34
C LEU A 8 0.63 50.30 15.36
N PRO A 9 -0.05 49.58 16.26
CA PRO A 9 0.62 48.62 17.11
C PRO A 9 1.21 47.51 16.23
N ALA A 10 2.50 47.21 16.44
CA ALA A 10 3.15 46.08 15.80
C ALA A 10 2.33 44.81 16.09
N ILE A 11 1.81 44.18 15.04
CA ILE A 11 1.17 42.87 15.14
C ILE A 11 2.25 41.92 15.67
N PRO A 12 2.04 41.25 16.82
CA PRO A 12 2.97 40.24 17.29
C PRO A 12 3.10 39.19 16.18
N THR A 13 4.31 39.04 15.64
CA THR A 13 4.61 37.94 14.72
C THR A 13 4.22 36.67 15.47
N PRO A 14 3.29 35.83 14.97
CA PRO A 14 3.02 34.57 15.62
C PRO A 14 4.35 33.84 15.71
N ALA A 15 4.71 33.42 16.93
CA ALA A 15 5.91 32.64 17.18
C ALA A 15 6.01 31.60 16.07
N ARG A 16 7.15 31.60 15.36
CA ARG A 16 7.47 30.61 14.34
C ARG A 16 7.17 29.27 14.99
N ARG A 17 6.07 28.62 14.58
CA ARG A 17 5.85 27.23 14.96
C ARG A 17 7.09 26.52 14.49
N GLU A 18 7.90 26.07 15.42
CA GLU A 18 8.92 25.09 15.12
C GLU A 18 8.15 23.95 14.49
N HIS A 19 8.25 23.85 13.17
CA HIS A 19 7.82 22.64 12.48
C HIS A 19 8.60 21.53 13.18
N PRO A 20 7.94 20.48 13.69
CA PRO A 20 8.67 19.32 14.15
C PRO A 20 9.59 18.95 13.00
N GLN A 21 10.88 19.05 13.29
CA GLN A 21 11.94 18.67 12.40
C GLN A 21 11.64 17.21 12.08
N HIS A 22 11.11 16.96 10.87
CA HIS A 22 10.91 15.60 10.43
C HIS A 22 12.30 14.98 10.47
N ASP A 23 12.50 14.02 11.37
CA ASP A 23 13.66 13.11 11.37
C ASP A 23 13.65 12.38 10.03
N ASN A 24 14.22 13.04 9.03
CA ASN A 24 14.67 12.46 7.78
C ASN A 24 15.77 11.47 8.15
N ASP A 25 15.41 10.18 8.22
CA ASP A 25 16.25 8.99 7.95
C ASP A 25 15.86 7.75 8.78
N HIS A 26 14.71 7.73 9.44
CA HIS A 26 14.16 6.50 10.01
C HIS A 26 13.20 5.82 9.03
N LEU A 27 13.74 4.91 8.20
CA LEU A 27 12.93 3.93 7.49
C LEU A 27 12.16 3.10 8.52
N THR A 28 10.83 3.23 8.55
CA THR A 28 9.98 2.42 9.44
C THR A 28 9.94 0.97 8.94
N TYR A 29 9.72 0.00 9.83
CA TYR A 29 9.53 -1.41 9.43
C TYR A 29 8.39 -1.56 8.41
N GLN A 30 7.36 -0.72 8.53
CA GLN A 30 6.27 -0.65 7.58
C GLN A 30 6.72 -0.19 6.19
N ALA A 31 7.55 0.86 6.10
CA ALA A 31 8.11 1.31 4.82
C ALA A 31 8.99 0.23 4.16
N ALA A 32 9.77 -0.51 4.95
CA ALA A 32 10.55 -1.65 4.46
C ALA A 32 9.64 -2.78 3.94
N ALA A 33 8.57 -3.12 4.67
CA ALA A 33 7.62 -4.14 4.25
C ALA A 33 6.90 -3.76 2.94
N VAL A 34 6.43 -2.50 2.83
CA VAL A 34 5.82 -1.94 1.62
C VAL A 34 6.79 -2.02 0.44
N TYR A 35 8.07 -1.66 0.64
CA TYR A 35 9.08 -1.75 -0.40
C TYR A 35 9.28 -3.20 -0.88
N ILE A 36 9.49 -4.15 0.04
CA ILE A 36 9.71 -5.56 -0.29
C ILE A 36 8.50 -6.14 -1.03
N ALA A 37 7.30 -6.00 -0.46
CA ALA A 37 6.08 -6.53 -1.07
C ALA A 37 5.77 -5.85 -2.41
N GLY A 38 5.99 -4.55 -2.53
CA GLY A 38 5.81 -3.81 -3.78
C GLY A 38 6.76 -4.26 -4.89
N LYS A 39 8.01 -4.64 -4.55
CA LYS A 39 8.97 -5.20 -5.52
C LYS A 39 8.56 -6.60 -5.97
N VAL A 40 8.18 -7.47 -5.04
CA VAL A 40 7.64 -8.80 -5.37
C VAL A 40 6.41 -8.67 -6.27
N TYR A 41 5.49 -7.77 -5.95
CA TYR A 41 4.30 -7.55 -6.77
C TYR A 41 4.65 -7.06 -8.17
N THR A 42 5.58 -6.12 -8.30
CA THR A 42 6.05 -5.62 -9.60
C THR A 42 6.65 -6.75 -10.45
N GLU A 43 7.42 -7.64 -9.83
CA GLU A 43 7.97 -8.81 -10.52
C GLU A 43 6.87 -9.78 -10.93
N ALA A 44 5.91 -10.07 -10.05
CA ALA A 44 4.80 -10.96 -10.34
C ALA A 44 3.94 -10.47 -11.53
N LEU A 45 3.76 -9.15 -11.69
CA LEU A 45 3.06 -8.57 -12.84
C LEU A 45 3.76 -8.81 -14.19
N SER A 46 5.03 -9.21 -14.18
CA SER A 46 5.76 -9.59 -15.39
C SER A 46 5.56 -11.07 -15.79
N THR A 47 4.91 -11.87 -14.95
CA THR A 47 4.67 -13.30 -15.22
C THR A 47 3.33 -13.52 -15.93
N PRO A 48 3.13 -14.68 -16.60
CA PRO A 48 1.87 -15.01 -17.26
C PRO A 48 0.67 -15.16 -16.30
N ASN A 49 0.92 -15.47 -15.02
CA ASN A 49 -0.12 -15.64 -14.01
C ASN A 49 0.32 -15.01 -12.68
N PRO A 50 0.15 -13.68 -12.54
CA PRO A 50 0.57 -12.95 -11.35
C PRO A 50 -0.07 -13.49 -10.06
N ALA A 51 -1.35 -13.90 -10.11
CA ALA A 51 -2.05 -14.43 -8.93
C ALA A 51 -1.39 -15.71 -8.40
N SER A 52 -1.13 -16.69 -9.28
CA SER A 52 -0.45 -17.93 -8.90
C SER A 52 0.98 -17.67 -8.44
N THR A 53 1.72 -16.78 -9.12
CA THR A 53 3.09 -16.42 -8.70
C THR A 53 3.11 -15.82 -7.29
N LEU A 54 2.16 -14.94 -6.98
CA LEU A 54 2.07 -14.33 -5.64
C LEU A 54 1.67 -15.36 -4.58
N ASP A 55 0.79 -16.31 -4.92
CA ASP A 55 0.39 -17.41 -4.03
C ASP A 55 1.61 -18.27 -3.66
N ASP A 56 2.38 -18.71 -4.66
CA ASP A 56 3.61 -19.49 -4.46
C ASP A 56 4.63 -18.72 -3.59
N VAL A 57 4.76 -17.41 -3.81
CA VAL A 57 5.66 -16.56 -3.01
C VAL A 57 5.16 -16.43 -1.57
N CYS A 58 3.85 -16.26 -1.36
CA CYS A 58 3.25 -16.22 -0.02
C CYS A 58 3.53 -17.51 0.76
N ASP A 59 3.43 -18.67 0.11
CA ASP A 59 3.69 -19.97 0.72
C ASP A 59 5.18 -20.16 1.05
N ALA A 60 6.07 -19.70 0.18
CA ALA A 60 7.52 -19.82 0.38
C ALA A 60 8.10 -18.77 1.36
N LEU A 61 7.41 -17.65 1.57
CA LEU A 61 7.92 -16.50 2.33
C LEU A 61 8.43 -16.84 3.74
N PRO A 62 7.74 -17.65 4.56
CA PRO A 62 8.20 -17.99 5.92
C PRO A 62 9.53 -18.72 5.96
N GLU A 63 9.86 -19.47 4.91
CA GLU A 63 11.13 -20.20 4.80
C GLU A 63 12.23 -19.32 4.19
N VAL A 64 11.90 -18.59 3.12
CA VAL A 64 12.88 -17.81 2.34
C VAL A 64 13.34 -16.56 3.09
N MET A 65 12.42 -15.84 3.76
CA MET A 65 12.75 -14.55 4.35
C MET A 65 13.79 -14.65 5.48
N PRO A 66 13.70 -15.59 6.43
CA PRO A 66 14.75 -15.80 7.43
C PRO A 66 16.11 -16.11 6.78
N GLU A 67 16.14 -16.98 5.77
CA GLU A 67 17.38 -17.34 5.07
C GLU A 67 18.02 -16.14 4.36
N VAL A 68 17.22 -15.30 3.70
CA VAL A 68 17.71 -14.10 3.01
C VAL A 68 18.35 -13.15 4.02
N PHE A 69 17.69 -12.89 5.14
CA PHE A 69 18.21 -11.99 6.18
C PHE A 69 19.50 -12.54 6.82
N GLN A 70 19.57 -13.86 7.03
CA GLN A 70 20.79 -14.51 7.50
C GLN A 70 21.94 -14.35 6.48
N LYS A 71 21.68 -14.58 5.20
CA LYS A 71 22.69 -14.48 4.11
C LYS A 71 23.17 -13.04 3.90
N THR A 72 22.33 -12.04 4.15
CA THR A 72 22.71 -10.61 4.03
C THR A 72 23.42 -10.07 5.28
N GLY A 73 23.65 -10.89 6.30
CA GLY A 73 24.27 -10.46 7.56
C GLY A 73 23.36 -9.55 8.40
N THR A 74 22.04 -9.60 8.17
CA THR A 74 21.05 -8.81 8.89
C THR A 74 20.58 -9.56 10.14
N ALA A 75 20.19 -8.84 11.19
CA ALA A 75 19.71 -9.45 12.42
C ALA A 75 18.48 -10.37 12.16
N PRO A 76 18.50 -11.65 12.57
CA PRO A 76 17.39 -12.58 12.36
C PRO A 76 16.07 -12.11 12.99
N ALA A 77 16.16 -11.37 14.11
CA ALA A 77 15.00 -10.78 14.77
C ALA A 77 14.24 -9.77 13.87
N LEU A 78 14.93 -9.13 12.93
CA LEU A 78 14.29 -8.22 11.98
C LEU A 78 13.39 -8.99 11.00
N ALA A 79 13.79 -10.19 10.59
CA ALA A 79 12.94 -11.05 9.76
C ALA A 79 11.64 -11.41 10.51
N THR A 80 11.72 -11.71 11.81
CA THR A 80 10.54 -12.00 12.64
C THR A 80 9.55 -10.83 12.68
N VAL A 81 10.05 -9.59 12.72
CA VAL A 81 9.21 -8.39 12.74
C VAL A 81 8.62 -8.08 11.36
N LEU A 82 9.40 -8.21 10.29
CA LEU A 82 8.97 -7.85 8.94
C LEU A 82 8.12 -8.91 8.26
N LEU A 83 8.31 -10.19 8.58
CA LEU A 83 7.59 -11.31 7.96
C LEU A 83 6.06 -11.12 7.95
N PRO A 84 5.39 -10.85 9.09
CA PRO A 84 3.93 -10.68 9.07
C PRO A 84 3.48 -9.49 8.23
N GLU A 85 4.23 -8.38 8.26
CA GLU A 85 3.90 -7.17 7.49
C GLU A 85 4.03 -7.41 5.98
N VAL A 86 5.12 -8.06 5.55
CA VAL A 86 5.32 -8.44 4.15
C VAL A 86 4.26 -9.44 3.70
N ALA A 87 3.99 -10.47 4.52
CA ALA A 87 2.96 -11.47 4.21
C ALA A 87 1.58 -10.83 4.04
N ASN A 88 1.18 -9.91 4.93
CA ASN A 88 -0.12 -9.24 4.85
C ASN A 88 -0.27 -8.43 3.55
N LEU A 89 0.77 -7.69 3.16
CA LEU A 89 0.81 -6.94 1.91
C LEU A 89 0.74 -7.87 0.70
N LEU A 90 1.51 -8.95 0.68
CA LEU A 90 1.50 -9.92 -0.41
C LEU A 90 0.14 -10.59 -0.56
N TRP A 91 -0.49 -11.02 0.53
CA TRP A 91 -1.84 -11.56 0.50
C TRP A 91 -2.89 -10.57 -0.02
N ALA A 92 -2.70 -9.27 0.20
CA ALA A 92 -3.55 -8.24 -0.37
C ALA A 92 -3.34 -8.13 -1.89
N TYR A 93 -2.09 -8.14 -2.37
CA TYR A 93 -1.79 -8.19 -3.81
C TYR A 93 -2.32 -9.46 -4.48
N THR A 94 -2.16 -10.64 -3.85
CA THR A 94 -2.72 -11.90 -4.35
C THR A 94 -4.24 -11.78 -4.54
N ALA A 95 -4.94 -11.21 -3.55
CA ALA A 95 -6.38 -11.00 -3.63
C ALA A 95 -6.79 -10.02 -4.74
N ILE A 96 -5.99 -8.96 -4.98
CA ILE A 96 -6.19 -8.03 -6.10
C ILE A 96 -6.14 -8.77 -7.43
N GLU A 97 -5.13 -9.62 -7.64
CA GLU A 97 -4.97 -10.32 -8.93
C GLU A 97 -5.98 -11.45 -9.12
N TYR A 98 -6.36 -12.18 -8.07
CA TYR A 98 -7.48 -13.12 -8.13
C TYR A 98 -8.80 -12.40 -8.48
N ALA A 99 -9.08 -11.26 -7.84
CA ALA A 99 -10.27 -10.48 -8.13
C ALA A 99 -10.25 -9.86 -9.52
N ARG A 100 -9.07 -9.43 -10.01
CA ARG A 100 -8.88 -8.95 -11.39
C ARG A 100 -9.26 -10.02 -12.40
N ALA A 101 -8.76 -11.25 -12.19
CA ALA A 101 -9.09 -12.39 -13.05
C ALA A 101 -10.59 -12.72 -13.02
N GLU A 102 -11.25 -12.66 -11.84
CA GLU A 102 -12.69 -12.93 -11.73
C GLU A 102 -13.55 -11.82 -12.37
N ALA A 103 -13.17 -10.56 -12.23
CA ALA A 103 -13.95 -9.42 -12.72
C ALA A 103 -13.98 -9.34 -14.25
N GLY A 104 -12.99 -9.92 -14.93
CA GLY A 104 -12.85 -9.89 -16.38
C GLY A 104 -12.39 -8.53 -16.92
N ASP A 105 -12.42 -8.41 -18.24
CA ASP A 105 -11.90 -7.23 -18.94
C ASP A 105 -12.70 -5.95 -18.65
N GLY A 106 -12.00 -4.82 -18.59
CA GLY A 106 -12.61 -3.49 -18.43
C GLY A 106 -12.52 -2.88 -17.02
N TYR A 107 -12.14 -3.65 -16.01
CA TYR A 107 -12.02 -3.18 -14.63
C TYR A 107 -10.57 -3.06 -14.12
N GLY A 108 -9.58 -3.21 -15.00
CA GLY A 108 -8.15 -3.17 -14.64
C GLY A 108 -7.77 -1.92 -13.83
N TYR A 109 -8.33 -0.75 -14.15
CA TYR A 109 -8.07 0.51 -13.45
C TYR A 109 -8.39 0.45 -11.95
N LEU A 110 -9.42 -0.29 -11.53
CA LEU A 110 -9.79 -0.45 -10.13
C LEU A 110 -8.72 -1.24 -9.39
N PHE A 111 -8.24 -2.32 -9.98
CA PHE A 111 -7.22 -3.18 -9.41
C PHE A 111 -5.85 -2.51 -9.42
N ASP A 112 -5.53 -1.73 -10.45
CA ASP A 112 -4.34 -0.87 -10.50
C ASP A 112 -4.38 0.18 -9.39
N TRP A 113 -5.54 0.80 -9.15
CA TRP A 113 -5.72 1.76 -8.07
C TRP A 113 -5.54 1.09 -6.69
N LEU A 114 -6.17 -0.05 -6.44
CA LEU A 114 -5.98 -0.81 -5.19
C LEU A 114 -4.50 -1.15 -4.97
N GLY A 115 -3.81 -1.63 -6.01
CA GLY A 115 -2.38 -1.91 -5.95
C GLY A 115 -1.55 -0.65 -5.67
N GLY A 116 -1.91 0.49 -6.25
CA GLY A 116 -1.32 1.79 -5.95
C GLY A 116 -1.46 2.18 -4.47
N THR A 117 -2.65 2.05 -3.90
CA THR A 117 -2.87 2.42 -2.49
C THR A 117 -2.05 1.57 -1.51
N LEU A 118 -1.78 0.30 -1.82
CA LEU A 118 -0.88 -0.54 -1.01
C LEU A 118 0.57 -0.06 -1.07
N ARG A 119 1.03 0.42 -2.24
CA ARG A 119 2.36 1.04 -2.39
C ARG A 119 2.47 2.35 -1.61
N ASP A 120 1.35 3.04 -1.42
CA ASP A 120 1.26 4.27 -0.63
C ASP A 120 1.04 4.00 0.88
N GLY A 121 1.01 2.73 1.30
CA GLY A 121 0.94 2.33 2.70
C GLY A 121 -0.48 2.17 3.26
N ALA A 122 -1.49 1.97 2.41
CA ALA A 122 -2.84 1.63 2.86
C ALA A 122 -2.89 0.32 3.66
N ASP A 123 -3.90 0.18 4.52
CA ASP A 123 -4.13 -1.04 5.30
C ASP A 123 -4.37 -2.27 4.39
N PRO A 124 -3.48 -3.29 4.44
CA PRO A 124 -3.60 -4.48 3.61
C PRO A 124 -4.89 -5.26 3.85
N HIS A 125 -5.42 -5.26 5.08
CA HIS A 125 -6.65 -5.99 5.38
C HIS A 125 -7.88 -5.33 4.73
N ALA A 126 -7.96 -4.00 4.81
CA ALA A 126 -9.00 -3.24 4.15
C ALA A 126 -8.96 -3.41 2.63
N VAL A 127 -7.77 -3.33 2.02
CA VAL A 127 -7.59 -3.51 0.57
C VAL A 127 -7.92 -4.94 0.15
N ARG A 128 -7.42 -5.96 0.87
CA ARG A 128 -7.73 -7.37 0.60
C ARG A 128 -9.23 -7.62 0.59
N LYS A 129 -9.94 -7.10 1.60
CA LYS A 129 -11.40 -7.21 1.68
C LYS A 129 -12.08 -6.51 0.50
N ALA A 130 -11.66 -5.29 0.18
CA ALA A 130 -12.21 -4.53 -0.94
C ALA A 130 -12.00 -5.24 -2.29
N ALA A 131 -10.82 -5.82 -2.51
CA ALA A 131 -10.50 -6.60 -3.70
C ALA A 131 -11.43 -7.81 -3.84
N LEU A 132 -11.55 -8.63 -2.80
CA LEU A 132 -12.41 -9.84 -2.82
C LEU A 132 -13.91 -9.50 -2.98
N ASP A 133 -14.35 -8.36 -2.47
CA ASP A 133 -15.74 -7.90 -2.64
C ASP A 133 -16.02 -7.32 -4.04
N ALA A 134 -14.99 -6.86 -4.77
CA ALA A 134 -15.16 -6.11 -6.01
C ALA A 134 -15.89 -6.89 -7.12
N PRO A 135 -15.51 -8.14 -7.47
CA PRO A 135 -16.18 -8.87 -8.56
C PRO A 135 -17.68 -9.03 -8.34
N LYS A 136 -18.11 -9.31 -7.11
CA LYS A 136 -19.53 -9.39 -6.74
C LYS A 136 -20.26 -8.05 -6.97
N ARG A 137 -19.64 -6.94 -6.57
CA ARG A 137 -20.23 -5.59 -6.75
C ARG A 137 -20.32 -5.21 -8.22
N LEU A 138 -19.29 -5.53 -9.01
CA LEU A 138 -19.27 -5.29 -10.46
C LEU A 138 -20.36 -6.08 -11.18
N ARG A 139 -20.56 -7.36 -10.84
CA ARG A 139 -21.66 -8.18 -11.35
C ARG A 139 -23.04 -7.59 -11.03
N ALA A 140 -23.23 -7.06 -9.82
CA ALA A 140 -24.49 -6.42 -9.43
C ALA A 140 -24.77 -5.14 -10.24
N LEU A 141 -23.75 -4.32 -10.51
CA LEU A 141 -23.86 -3.10 -11.32
C LEU A 141 -24.15 -3.41 -12.80
N GLY A 142 -23.48 -4.43 -13.36
CA GLY A 142 -23.75 -4.91 -14.73
C GLY A 142 -25.16 -5.49 -14.89
N GLY A 143 -25.69 -6.16 -13.87
CA GLY A 143 -27.07 -6.67 -13.88
C GLY A 143 -28.14 -5.57 -13.83
N GLN A 144 -27.87 -4.44 -13.17
CA GLN A 144 -28.80 -3.31 -13.08
C GLN A 144 -28.91 -2.51 -14.38
N THR A 145 -27.87 -2.51 -15.22
CA THR A 145 -27.85 -1.80 -16.50
C THR A 145 -28.48 -2.61 -17.65
N GLY A 146 -28.58 -3.94 -17.53
CA GLY A 146 -29.22 -4.82 -18.51
C GLY A 146 -30.72 -5.11 -18.27
N GLY A 147 -31.30 -4.62 -17.16
CA GLY A 147 -32.68 -4.91 -16.74
C GLY A 147 -33.74 -3.88 -17.15
N GLY A 148 -33.38 -2.91 -18.01
CA GLY A 148 -34.33 -1.93 -18.56
C GLY A 148 -34.80 -2.34 -19.95
N GLN A 149 -35.73 -3.31 -20.03
CA GLN A 149 -36.58 -3.54 -21.21
C GLN A 149 -38.03 -3.69 -20.76
#